data_AF-A0A651G6K5-F1
#
_entry.id   AF-A0A651G6K5-F1
#
_cell.length_a   1.000
_cell.length_b   1.000
_cell.length_c   1.000
_cell.angle_alpha   90.00
_cell.angle_beta   90.00
_cell.angle_gamma   90.00
#
_symmetry.space_group_name_H-M   'P 1'
#
loop_
_entity.id
_entity.type
_entity.pdbx_description
1 polymer ?
#
loop_
_entity_poly.entity_id
_entity_poly.type
_entity_poly.pdbx_seq_one_letter_code
_entity_poly.pdbx_strand_id
1 'polypeptide(L)'
;MLPFSARTAAGAGAFMIRTSIALVWLAWRQVWGTPVRSCLTVLAVAAGMAVVTAVVSLDQAMRRALDDGQQRLVVMQAHRHCPLTSWIPLHLASETTTIAGVAGVRPVRVIPSHCGTALDVMVLRGVPADNPGDDLELVAGSWYDWRERTDAAAVGVAAARRRGLGLGDTLSVGGLTLVVTTIIQGPSAIDHEHIRVPLEHLQRALPGRGEGLVTAFEVQLEAHAQAADVAQAIDQHHASLGIATSSRSNRAAMAAAARDLLTLTQATRYLALAAALAVALLVANALILGLRARRRSMAVLAAVGFSGSQRALLVISESCLLAATGAALGVGGMAFLMWWHPPGIASEGWSLHLRGDRGMVFTFIAGIGLGLAAAALPAYQAARMQLAHLLRNAGAAV
;
A
#
# COMPACT_ATOMS: atom_id res chain seq x y z
N MET A 1 -22.50 59.42 9.90
CA MET A 1 -21.30 58.98 9.17
C MET A 1 -20.87 57.63 9.71
N LEU A 2 -21.25 56.54 9.04
CA LEU A 2 -20.81 55.17 9.30
C LEU A 2 -20.40 54.56 7.94
N PRO A 3 -19.36 53.71 7.87
CA PRO A 3 -18.50 53.62 6.70
C PRO A 3 -19.11 52.76 5.59
N PHE A 4 -19.03 53.29 4.38
CA PHE A 4 -19.46 52.70 3.11
C PHE A 4 -18.60 51.49 2.66
N SER A 5 -17.63 51.04 3.47
CA SER A 5 -16.61 50.05 3.09
C SER A 5 -16.98 48.58 3.33
N ALA A 6 -18.04 48.28 4.08
CA ALA A 6 -18.40 46.88 4.39
C ALA A 6 -19.29 46.21 3.34
N ARG A 7 -20.08 46.97 2.56
CA ARG A 7 -20.96 46.42 1.51
C ARG A 7 -20.21 46.05 0.22
N THR A 8 -19.04 46.63 -0.02
CA THR A 8 -18.22 46.34 -1.21
C THR A 8 -17.45 45.02 -1.09
N ALA A 9 -17.02 44.62 0.11
CA ALA A 9 -16.31 43.35 0.33
C ALA A 9 -17.22 42.12 0.11
N ALA A 10 -18.46 42.16 0.62
CA ALA A 10 -19.44 41.08 0.42
C ALA A 10 -19.91 40.97 -1.04
N GLY A 11 -20.11 42.11 -1.72
CA GLY A 11 -20.47 42.17 -3.14
C GLY A 11 -19.33 41.72 -4.07
N ALA A 12 -18.07 42.06 -3.75
CA ALA A 12 -16.89 41.59 -4.47
C ALA A 12 -16.68 40.08 -4.31
N GLY A 13 -16.93 39.54 -3.12
CA GLY A 13 -16.91 38.09 -2.88
C GLY A 13 -17.95 37.35 -3.71
N ALA A 14 -19.21 37.80 -3.69
CA ALA A 14 -20.29 37.20 -4.48
C ALA A 14 -20.06 37.33 -6.00
N PHE A 15 -19.51 38.46 -6.47
CA PHE A 15 -19.15 38.67 -7.87
C PHE A 15 -17.98 37.77 -8.31
N MET A 16 -16.92 37.65 -7.49
CA MET A 16 -15.81 36.74 -7.76
C MET A 16 -16.25 35.27 -7.78
N ILE A 17 -17.12 34.85 -6.85
CA ILE A 17 -17.69 33.48 -6.84
C ILE A 17 -18.49 33.21 -8.10
N ARG A 18 -19.38 34.12 -8.50
CA ARG A 18 -20.23 33.96 -9.70
C ARG A 18 -19.41 33.93 -10.99
N THR A 19 -18.35 34.73 -11.07
CA THR A 19 -17.42 34.73 -12.20
C THR A 19 -16.59 33.44 -12.23
N SER A 20 -16.17 32.93 -11.07
CA SER A 20 -15.41 31.68 -10.96
C SER A 20 -16.25 30.48 -11.37
N ILE A 21 -17.52 30.42 -10.96
CA ILE A 21 -18.47 29.38 -11.38
C ILE A 21 -18.69 29.43 -12.90
N ALA A 22 -18.85 30.62 -13.47
CA ALA A 22 -19.01 30.79 -14.92
C ALA A 22 -17.76 30.33 -15.69
N LEU A 23 -16.56 30.60 -15.17
CA LEU A 23 -15.29 30.15 -15.75
C LEU A 23 -15.14 28.63 -15.70
N VAL A 24 -15.47 28.00 -14.56
CA VAL A 24 -15.46 26.54 -14.42
C VAL A 24 -16.48 25.90 -15.37
N TRP A 25 -17.66 26.48 -15.52
CA TRP A 25 -18.68 26.00 -16.46
C TRP A 25 -18.22 26.13 -17.93
N LEU A 26 -17.57 27.25 -18.28
CA LEU A 26 -16.94 27.45 -19.57
C LEU A 26 -15.84 26.42 -19.83
N ALA A 27 -14.98 26.15 -18.84
CA ALA A 27 -13.93 25.14 -18.94
C ALA A 27 -14.53 23.75 -19.14
N TRP A 28 -15.56 23.37 -18.37
CA TRP A 28 -16.28 22.12 -18.54
C TRP A 28 -16.83 21.95 -19.96
N ARG A 29 -17.49 22.98 -20.47
CA ARG A 29 -18.05 22.98 -21.83
C ARG A 29 -16.97 22.90 -22.90
N GLN A 30 -15.79 23.48 -22.66
CA GLN A 30 -14.63 23.38 -23.54
C GLN A 30 -14.01 21.99 -23.55
N VAL A 31 -13.91 21.34 -22.39
CA VAL A 31 -13.42 19.96 -22.25
C VAL A 31 -14.28 19.00 -23.08
N TRP A 32 -15.60 19.14 -23.02
CA TRP A 32 -16.53 18.34 -23.83
C TRP A 32 -16.52 18.67 -25.32
N GLY A 33 -16.12 19.89 -25.71
CA GLY A 33 -16.06 20.29 -27.11
C GLY A 33 -14.96 19.62 -27.93
N THR A 34 -13.99 18.94 -27.30
CA THR A 34 -12.93 18.17 -27.98
C THR A 34 -12.75 16.79 -27.32
N PRO A 35 -13.69 15.86 -27.53
CA PRO A 35 -13.81 14.64 -26.72
C PRO A 35 -12.58 13.73 -26.82
N VAL A 36 -12.01 13.55 -28.02
CA VAL A 36 -10.85 12.67 -28.22
C VAL A 36 -9.64 13.15 -27.41
N ARG A 37 -9.33 14.45 -27.46
CA ARG A 37 -8.19 15.03 -26.73
C ARG A 37 -8.40 14.92 -25.23
N SER A 38 -9.57 15.33 -24.74
CA SER A 38 -9.89 15.29 -23.32
C SER A 38 -9.86 13.86 -22.76
N CYS A 39 -10.40 12.89 -23.50
CA CYS A 39 -10.33 11.48 -23.12
C CYS A 39 -8.89 10.96 -23.07
N LEU A 40 -8.06 11.26 -24.07
CA LEU A 40 -6.65 10.84 -24.07
C LEU A 40 -5.87 11.44 -22.90
N THR A 41 -6.10 12.73 -22.58
CA THR A 41 -5.46 13.36 -21.42
C THR A 41 -5.94 12.76 -20.10
N VAL A 42 -7.24 12.51 -19.96
CA VAL A 42 -7.82 11.91 -18.76
C VAL A 42 -7.29 10.49 -18.56
N LEU A 43 -7.24 9.68 -19.62
CA LEU A 43 -6.69 8.31 -19.58
C LEU A 43 -5.22 8.30 -19.20
N ALA A 44 -4.42 9.21 -19.75
CA ALA A 44 -3.00 9.25 -19.44
C ALA A 44 -2.73 9.73 -18.00
N VAL A 45 -3.48 10.74 -17.52
CA VAL A 45 -3.45 11.14 -16.10
C VAL A 45 -3.91 9.97 -15.23
N ALA A 46 -4.99 9.27 -15.59
CA ALA A 46 -5.49 8.13 -14.83
C ALA A 46 -4.46 7.00 -14.75
N ALA A 47 -3.81 6.64 -15.86
CA ALA A 47 -2.77 5.61 -15.90
C ALA A 47 -1.57 6.01 -15.01
N GLY A 48 -1.07 7.24 -15.12
CA GLY A 48 0.05 7.68 -14.30
C GLY A 48 -0.30 7.79 -12.81
N MET A 49 -1.50 8.29 -12.48
CA MET A 49 -1.98 8.34 -11.10
C MET A 49 -2.24 6.95 -10.51
N ALA A 50 -2.66 5.98 -11.31
CA ALA A 50 -2.77 4.59 -10.89
C ALA A 50 -1.40 4.02 -10.51
N VAL A 51 -0.36 4.24 -11.33
CA VAL A 51 1.02 3.82 -11.04
C VAL A 51 1.55 4.48 -9.76
N VAL A 52 1.40 5.80 -9.62
CA VAL A 52 1.81 6.52 -8.41
C VAL A 52 1.08 5.97 -7.17
N THR A 53 -0.23 5.70 -7.29
CA THR A 53 -1.02 5.15 -6.19
C THR A 53 -0.57 3.75 -5.80
N ALA A 54 -0.24 2.88 -6.77
CA ALA A 54 0.31 1.56 -6.50
C ALA A 54 1.64 1.65 -5.74
N VAL A 55 2.55 2.52 -6.17
CA VAL A 55 3.85 2.71 -5.52
C VAL A 55 3.70 3.25 -4.09
N VAL A 56 2.89 4.29 -3.89
CA VAL A 56 2.69 4.87 -2.56
C VAL A 56 2.03 3.86 -1.61
N SER A 57 1.06 3.10 -2.11
CA SER A 57 0.42 2.04 -1.32
C SER A 57 1.44 0.97 -0.91
N LEU A 58 2.43 0.65 -1.77
CA LEU A 58 3.47 -0.33 -1.47
C LEU A 58 4.40 0.16 -0.36
N ASP A 59 4.87 1.41 -0.46
CA ASP A 59 5.72 2.03 0.57
C ASP A 59 5.01 2.07 1.92
N GLN A 60 3.72 2.41 1.93
CA GLN A 60 2.92 2.43 3.15
C GLN A 60 2.65 1.04 3.72
N ALA A 61 2.33 0.05 2.88
CA ALA A 61 2.16 -1.33 3.31
C ALA A 61 3.44 -1.86 3.98
N MET A 62 4.61 -1.53 3.41
CA MET A 62 5.91 -1.89 3.98
C MET A 62 6.18 -1.23 5.33
N ARG A 63 5.91 0.09 5.46
CA ARG A 63 6.09 0.79 6.73
C ARG A 63 5.21 0.23 7.84
N ARG A 64 3.92 -0.03 7.54
CA ARG A 64 2.99 -0.65 8.50
C ARG A 64 3.47 -2.03 8.93
N ALA A 65 3.94 -2.84 7.98
CA ALA A 65 4.48 -4.16 8.27
C ALA A 65 5.70 -4.11 9.21
N LEU A 66 6.53 -3.07 9.13
CA LEU A 66 7.72 -2.89 9.99
C LEU A 66 7.42 -2.29 11.37
N ASP A 67 6.30 -1.60 11.55
CA ASP A 67 5.96 -0.94 12.81
C ASP A 67 5.28 -1.90 13.83
N ASP A 68 4.67 -2.99 13.36
CA ASP A 68 3.81 -3.89 14.16
C ASP A 68 4.57 -4.92 15.04
N GLY A 69 5.86 -4.73 15.31
CA GLY A 69 6.73 -5.81 15.80
C GLY A 69 7.80 -5.45 16.85
N GLN A 70 7.71 -4.32 17.55
CA GLN A 70 8.80 -3.86 18.43
C GLN A 70 9.00 -4.72 19.70
N GLN A 71 7.95 -5.37 20.22
CA GLN A 71 8.00 -6.13 21.49
C GLN A 71 8.09 -7.65 21.31
N ARG A 72 8.30 -8.13 20.08
CA ARG A 72 8.44 -9.57 19.78
C ARG A 72 9.82 -9.84 19.20
N LEU A 73 10.53 -10.83 19.73
CA LEU A 73 11.73 -11.38 19.11
C LEU A 73 11.37 -12.65 18.34
N VAL A 74 12.09 -12.86 17.24
CA VAL A 74 12.09 -14.12 16.50
C VAL A 74 13.48 -14.72 16.64
N VAL A 75 13.54 -15.94 17.17
CA VAL A 75 14.78 -16.69 17.39
C VAL A 75 14.87 -17.77 16.33
N MET A 76 15.89 -17.69 15.48
CA MET A 76 16.16 -18.66 14.42
C MET A 76 17.56 -19.26 14.59
N GLN A 77 17.84 -20.39 13.94
CA GLN A 77 19.20 -20.92 13.90
C GLN A 77 20.14 -19.91 13.20
N ALA A 78 21.36 -19.78 13.73
CA ALA A 78 22.35 -18.84 13.20
C ALA A 78 22.63 -19.09 11.70
N HIS A 79 22.85 -18.00 10.95
CA HIS A 79 23.11 -18.00 9.50
C HIS A 79 21.96 -18.58 8.62
N ARG A 80 20.77 -18.78 9.17
CA ARG A 80 19.57 -19.19 8.42
C ARG A 80 18.62 -17.99 8.27
N HIS A 81 18.23 -17.71 7.03
CA HIS A 81 17.29 -16.63 6.71
C HIS A 81 15.90 -17.16 6.34
N CYS A 82 15.84 -18.33 5.69
CA CYS A 82 14.58 -19.00 5.37
C CYS A 82 14.13 -19.91 6.54
N PRO A 83 12.89 -19.80 7.03
CA PRO A 83 12.36 -20.66 8.10
C PRO A 83 12.51 -22.17 7.82
N LEU A 84 12.36 -22.60 6.57
CA LEU A 84 12.51 -24.01 6.15
C LEU A 84 13.93 -24.57 6.34
N THR A 85 14.92 -23.71 6.54
CA THR A 85 16.32 -24.10 6.73
C THR A 85 16.78 -24.02 8.18
N SER A 86 15.90 -23.57 9.08
CA SER A 86 16.15 -23.42 10.51
C SER A 86 15.61 -24.63 11.27
N TRP A 87 16.45 -25.22 12.12
CA TRP A 87 16.13 -26.42 12.89
C TRP A 87 16.54 -26.19 14.34
N ILE A 88 15.55 -25.99 15.20
CA ILE A 88 15.76 -25.75 16.62
C ILE A 88 15.02 -26.81 17.42
N PRO A 89 15.69 -27.52 18.35
CA PRO A 89 15.04 -28.44 19.27
C PRO A 89 13.99 -27.76 20.14
N LEU A 90 12.81 -28.37 20.23
CA LEU A 90 11.65 -27.85 20.97
C LEU A 90 11.93 -27.62 22.46
N HIS A 91 12.80 -28.42 23.08
CA HIS A 91 13.13 -28.29 24.51
C HIS A 91 13.73 -26.92 24.87
N LEU A 92 14.42 -26.27 23.94
CA LEU A 92 14.99 -24.93 24.13
C LEU A 92 13.93 -23.85 24.38
N ALA A 93 12.65 -24.12 24.06
CA ALA A 93 11.57 -23.22 24.41
C ALA A 93 11.49 -23.02 25.94
N SER A 94 11.62 -24.11 26.72
CA SER A 94 11.61 -24.04 28.18
C SER A 94 12.84 -23.34 28.74
N GLU A 95 14.02 -23.56 28.14
CA GLU A 95 15.25 -22.84 28.47
C GLU A 95 15.08 -21.32 28.24
N THR A 96 14.49 -20.95 27.11
CA THR A 96 14.24 -19.53 26.75
C THR A 96 13.30 -18.85 27.74
N THR A 97 12.30 -19.56 28.28
CA THR A 97 11.37 -18.98 29.27
C THR A 97 12.02 -18.60 30.60
N THR A 98 13.20 -19.14 30.92
CA THR A 98 13.91 -18.83 32.17
C THR A 98 14.74 -17.52 32.09
N ILE A 99 14.90 -16.95 30.90
CA ILE A 99 15.73 -15.78 30.67
C ILE A 99 14.97 -14.51 31.12
N ALA A 100 15.65 -13.65 31.89
CA ALA A 100 15.07 -12.40 32.38
C ALA A 100 14.63 -11.48 31.22
N GLY A 101 13.43 -10.89 31.35
CA GLY A 101 12.82 -10.04 30.31
C GLY A 101 11.98 -10.78 29.27
N VAL A 102 11.90 -12.12 29.35
CA VAL A 102 11.02 -12.95 28.52
C VAL A 102 9.67 -13.13 29.22
N ALA A 103 8.60 -12.61 28.62
CA ALA A 103 7.23 -12.77 29.12
C ALA A 103 6.57 -14.08 28.64
N GLY A 104 7.01 -14.62 27.50
CA GLY A 104 6.47 -15.86 26.96
C GLY A 104 7.19 -16.32 25.70
N VAL A 105 7.14 -17.62 25.42
CA VAL A 105 7.81 -18.24 24.28
C VAL A 105 6.82 -19.15 23.55
N ARG A 106 6.66 -18.92 22.25
CA ARG A 106 5.82 -19.76 21.39
C ARG A 106 6.68 -20.50 20.36
N PRO A 107 6.77 -21.84 20.43
CA PRO A 107 7.40 -22.64 19.40
C PRO A 107 6.57 -22.64 18.13
N VAL A 108 7.19 -22.30 16.99
CA VAL A 108 6.50 -22.24 15.71
C VAL A 108 7.22 -23.03 14.63
N ARG A 109 6.44 -23.70 13.78
CA ARG A 109 6.94 -24.37 12.59
C ARG A 109 6.34 -23.73 11.35
N VAL A 110 7.14 -22.93 10.65
CA VAL A 110 6.70 -22.14 9.50
C VAL A 110 7.11 -22.85 8.21
N ILE A 111 6.12 -23.23 7.42
CA ILE A 111 6.29 -23.92 6.13
C ILE A 111 5.66 -23.03 5.06
N PRO A 112 6.43 -22.14 4.42
CA PRO A 112 5.99 -21.45 3.22
C PRO A 112 5.94 -22.42 2.04
N SER A 113 5.01 -22.20 1.12
CA SER A 113 4.92 -22.99 -0.12
C SER A 113 6.12 -22.80 -1.06
N HIS A 114 6.82 -21.65 -0.98
CA HIS A 114 8.00 -21.33 -1.77
C HIS A 114 9.00 -20.48 -0.96
N CYS A 115 10.31 -20.69 -1.20
CA CYS A 115 11.40 -19.95 -0.53
C CYS A 115 11.89 -18.71 -1.30
N GLY A 116 11.09 -18.16 -2.22
CA GLY A 116 11.46 -16.99 -3.04
C GLY A 116 10.32 -15.99 -3.15
N THR A 117 10.52 -14.93 -3.93
CA THR A 117 9.48 -13.94 -4.20
C THR A 117 8.40 -14.56 -5.09
N ALA A 118 7.20 -14.76 -4.56
CA ALA A 118 6.06 -15.22 -5.34
C ALA A 118 4.80 -14.43 -5.01
N LEU A 119 3.89 -14.36 -5.99
CA LEU A 119 2.64 -13.61 -5.90
C LEU A 119 1.54 -14.37 -5.12
N ASP A 120 1.77 -15.64 -4.79
CA ASP A 120 0.80 -16.53 -4.14
C ASP A 120 1.52 -17.54 -3.23
N VAL A 121 2.19 -17.05 -2.18
CA VAL A 121 2.78 -17.91 -1.14
C VAL A 121 1.74 -18.17 -0.07
N MET A 122 1.48 -19.45 0.20
CA MET A 122 0.76 -19.87 1.38
C MET A 122 1.75 -20.22 2.49
N VAL A 123 1.49 -19.75 3.70
CA VAL A 123 2.33 -20.03 4.85
C VAL A 123 1.53 -20.86 5.84
N LEU A 124 1.90 -22.14 5.95
CA LEU A 124 1.42 -22.99 7.02
C LEU A 124 2.24 -22.69 8.27
N ARG A 125 1.56 -22.39 9.37
CA ARG A 125 2.20 -22.04 10.64
C ARG A 125 1.73 -23.01 11.73
N GLY A 126 2.62 -23.90 12.10
CA GLY A 126 2.46 -24.83 13.21
C GLY A 126 2.51 -24.08 14.52
N VAL A 127 1.44 -24.14 15.31
CA VAL A 127 1.34 -23.54 16.64
C VAL A 127 0.80 -24.55 17.66
N PRO A 128 1.15 -24.43 18.95
CA PRO A 128 0.56 -25.27 19.99
C PRO A 128 -0.97 -25.24 19.96
N ALA A 129 -1.63 -26.38 20.14
CA ALA A 129 -3.09 -26.48 20.01
C ALA A 129 -3.84 -25.79 21.17
N ASP A 130 -3.21 -25.72 22.33
CA ASP A 130 -3.68 -25.05 23.55
C ASP A 130 -3.59 -23.52 23.44
N ASN A 131 -2.50 -23.00 22.86
CA ASN A 131 -2.30 -21.59 22.56
C ASN A 131 -2.19 -21.36 21.03
N PRO A 132 -3.34 -21.35 20.31
CA PRO A 132 -3.35 -21.03 18.90
C PRO A 132 -3.01 -19.56 18.64
N GLY A 133 -3.11 -18.67 19.65
CA GLY A 133 -2.77 -17.24 19.62
C GLY A 133 -3.72 -16.39 20.47
N ASP A 134 -3.17 -15.67 21.44
CA ASP A 134 -3.93 -14.94 22.47
C ASP A 134 -4.68 -13.69 21.97
N ASP A 135 -4.27 -13.16 20.81
CA ASP A 135 -4.79 -11.94 20.19
C ASP A 135 -5.70 -12.20 18.97
N LEU A 136 -6.13 -13.44 18.77
CA LEU A 136 -6.98 -13.82 17.64
C LEU A 136 -8.48 -13.66 17.93
N GLU A 137 -9.18 -12.97 17.04
CA GLU A 137 -10.63 -12.94 16.96
C GLU A 137 -11.13 -14.11 16.10
N LEU A 138 -12.11 -14.85 16.63
CA LEU A 138 -12.79 -15.93 15.92
C LEU A 138 -13.92 -15.34 15.07
N VAL A 139 -13.78 -15.39 13.75
CA VAL A 139 -14.80 -14.89 12.81
C VAL A 139 -15.87 -15.94 12.55
N ALA A 140 -15.45 -17.21 12.41
CA ALA A 140 -16.36 -18.34 12.20
C ALA A 140 -15.72 -19.65 12.67
N GLY A 141 -16.56 -20.64 13.04
CA GLY A 141 -16.11 -21.97 13.47
C GLY A 141 -15.99 -22.10 14.98
N SER A 142 -15.15 -23.03 15.45
CA SER A 142 -14.98 -23.31 16.88
C SER A 142 -13.55 -23.68 17.25
N TRP A 143 -13.03 -23.08 18.31
CA TRP A 143 -11.76 -23.49 18.93
C TRP A 143 -11.83 -24.88 19.58
N TYR A 144 -13.04 -25.40 19.82
CA TYR A 144 -13.22 -26.78 20.28
C TYR A 144 -12.85 -27.76 19.15
N ASP A 145 -13.45 -27.58 17.96
CA ASP A 145 -13.20 -28.44 16.79
C ASP A 145 -11.73 -28.40 16.34
N TRP A 146 -11.10 -27.22 16.48
CA TRP A 146 -9.67 -27.04 16.26
C TRP A 146 -8.80 -27.92 17.19
N ARG A 147 -9.16 -28.04 18.46
CA ARG A 147 -8.38 -28.80 19.45
C ARG A 147 -8.62 -30.31 19.34
N GLU A 148 -9.83 -30.72 19.00
CA GLU A 148 -10.20 -32.13 18.83
C GLU A 148 -9.55 -32.75 17.58
N ARG A 149 -9.39 -31.96 16.50
CA ARG A 149 -8.86 -32.45 15.24
C ARG A 149 -7.36 -32.27 15.13
N THR A 150 -6.66 -33.34 14.78
CA THR A 150 -5.21 -33.27 14.51
C THR A 150 -4.89 -32.62 13.16
N ASP A 151 -5.80 -32.57 12.21
CA ASP A 151 -5.64 -32.01 10.86
C ASP A 151 -6.39 -30.69 10.66
N ALA A 152 -6.71 -30.00 11.76
CA ALA A 152 -7.42 -28.74 11.74
C ALA A 152 -6.60 -27.62 11.05
N ALA A 153 -7.29 -26.77 10.29
CA ALA A 153 -6.78 -25.51 9.77
C ALA A 153 -7.60 -24.34 10.32
N ALA A 154 -6.90 -23.39 10.93
CA ALA A 154 -7.43 -22.09 11.29
C ALA A 154 -6.94 -21.10 10.24
N VAL A 155 -7.86 -20.65 9.38
CA VAL A 155 -7.54 -19.90 8.17
C VAL A 155 -7.80 -18.42 8.41
N GLY A 156 -6.80 -17.59 8.13
CA GLY A 156 -6.98 -16.14 8.16
C GLY A 156 -8.08 -15.66 7.20
N VAL A 157 -8.86 -14.66 7.60
CA VAL A 157 -10.01 -14.15 6.85
C VAL A 157 -9.70 -13.75 5.41
N ALA A 158 -8.50 -13.22 5.15
CA ALA A 158 -8.11 -12.81 3.81
C ALA A 158 -7.67 -14.01 2.95
N ALA A 159 -6.97 -14.99 3.52
CA ALA A 159 -6.68 -16.26 2.85
C ALA A 159 -7.97 -17.02 2.50
N ALA A 160 -8.92 -17.09 3.43
CA ALA A 160 -10.21 -17.74 3.22
C ALA A 160 -10.98 -17.09 2.05
N ARG A 161 -11.09 -15.75 2.05
CA ARG A 161 -11.78 -15.02 0.97
C ARG A 161 -11.09 -15.18 -0.39
N ARG A 162 -9.76 -15.08 -0.42
CA ARG A 162 -8.96 -15.18 -1.65
C ARG A 162 -9.12 -16.54 -2.33
N ARG A 163 -9.21 -17.61 -1.54
CA ARG A 163 -9.30 -18.99 -2.02
C ARG A 163 -10.73 -19.54 -2.03
N GLY A 164 -11.72 -18.76 -1.61
CA GLY A 164 -13.11 -19.19 -1.53
C GLY A 164 -13.33 -20.33 -0.53
N LEU A 165 -12.54 -20.38 0.55
CA LEU A 165 -12.62 -21.44 1.57
C LEU A 165 -13.66 -21.09 2.64
N GLY A 166 -14.52 -22.05 2.94
CA GLY A 166 -15.48 -22.04 4.04
C GLY A 166 -15.14 -23.07 5.12
N LEU A 167 -15.97 -23.10 6.18
CA LEU A 167 -15.88 -24.11 7.22
C LEU A 167 -16.22 -25.50 6.66
N GLY A 168 -15.45 -26.51 7.03
CA GLY A 168 -15.60 -27.90 6.58
C GLY A 168 -14.86 -28.22 5.28
N ASP A 169 -14.37 -27.21 4.55
CA ASP A 169 -13.64 -27.43 3.31
C ASP A 169 -12.29 -28.12 3.57
N THR A 170 -11.89 -28.97 2.62
CA THR A 170 -10.57 -29.59 2.62
C THR A 170 -9.59 -28.73 1.82
N LEU A 171 -8.50 -28.35 2.46
CA LEU A 171 -7.41 -27.59 1.88
C LEU A 171 -6.19 -28.48 1.69
N SER A 172 -5.60 -28.48 0.48
CA SER A 172 -4.34 -29.18 0.19
C SER A 172 -3.20 -28.19 -0.04
N VAL A 173 -2.19 -28.19 0.83
CA VAL A 173 -1.04 -27.27 0.77
C VAL A 173 0.23 -28.00 1.13
N GLY A 174 1.25 -27.93 0.27
CA GLY A 174 2.57 -28.53 0.56
C GLY A 174 2.52 -30.05 0.75
N GLY A 175 1.57 -30.73 0.10
CA GLY A 175 1.35 -32.18 0.25
C GLY A 175 0.55 -32.57 1.51
N LEU A 176 0.11 -31.59 2.32
CA LEU A 176 -0.73 -31.81 3.49
C LEU A 176 -2.19 -31.56 3.14
N THR A 177 -3.07 -32.42 3.65
CA THR A 177 -4.52 -32.24 3.56
C THR A 177 -5.04 -31.83 4.92
N LEU A 178 -5.66 -30.67 4.98
CA LEU A 178 -6.15 -30.04 6.21
C LEU A 178 -7.65 -29.75 6.07
N VAL A 179 -8.36 -29.73 7.19
CA VAL A 179 -9.79 -29.39 7.22
C VAL A 179 -9.98 -28.03 7.87
N VAL A 180 -10.65 -27.12 7.18
CA VAL A 180 -10.93 -25.78 7.67
C VAL A 180 -11.96 -25.86 8.80
N THR A 181 -11.53 -25.65 10.04
CA THR A 181 -12.41 -25.70 11.23
C THR A 181 -12.75 -24.30 11.75
N THR A 182 -11.88 -23.34 11.48
CA THR A 182 -11.99 -21.98 12.00
C THR A 182 -11.54 -20.97 10.97
N ILE A 183 -12.21 -19.82 10.96
CA ILE A 183 -11.80 -18.62 10.25
C ILE A 183 -11.45 -17.57 11.29
N ILE A 184 -10.23 -17.03 11.21
CA ILE A 184 -9.66 -16.17 12.22
C ILE A 184 -9.29 -14.79 11.66
N GLN A 185 -9.29 -13.80 12.54
CA GLN A 185 -8.79 -12.46 12.29
C GLN A 185 -7.83 -12.08 13.42
N GLY A 186 -6.71 -11.43 13.09
CA GLY A 186 -5.71 -11.04 14.08
C GLY A 186 -5.34 -9.56 13.93
N PRO A 187 -4.57 -9.00 14.88
CA PRO A 187 -4.16 -7.60 14.83
C PRO A 187 -3.21 -7.33 13.65
N SER A 188 -2.39 -8.33 13.28
CA SER A 188 -1.39 -8.18 12.24
C SER A 188 -1.92 -8.57 10.86
N ALA A 189 -1.39 -7.95 9.81
CA ALA A 189 -1.72 -8.32 8.42
C ALA A 189 -1.35 -9.77 8.10
N ILE A 190 -0.37 -10.33 8.81
CA ILE A 190 0.14 -11.69 8.66
C ILE A 190 -0.93 -12.70 9.09
N ASP A 191 -1.64 -12.42 10.19
CA ASP A 191 -2.66 -13.30 10.75
C ASP A 191 -3.89 -13.45 9.84
N HIS A 192 -4.13 -12.46 8.98
CA HIS A 192 -5.20 -12.53 7.98
C HIS A 192 -4.91 -13.49 6.83
N GLU A 193 -3.65 -13.84 6.59
CA GLU A 193 -3.22 -14.59 5.41
C GLU A 193 -2.62 -15.96 5.75
N HIS A 194 -2.12 -16.12 6.98
CA HIS A 194 -1.51 -17.37 7.39
C HIS A 194 -2.57 -18.41 7.76
N ILE A 195 -2.24 -19.67 7.51
CA ILE A 195 -3.04 -20.80 7.96
C ILE A 195 -2.32 -21.39 9.17
N ARG A 196 -2.96 -21.33 10.33
CA ARG A 196 -2.44 -21.99 11.51
C ARG A 196 -2.86 -23.46 11.47
N VAL A 197 -1.91 -24.33 11.83
CA VAL A 197 -2.10 -25.78 11.92
C VAL A 197 -1.57 -26.24 13.29
N PRO A 198 -2.14 -27.29 13.93
CA PRO A 198 -1.55 -27.84 15.15
C PRO A 198 -0.08 -28.22 14.92
N LEU A 199 0.82 -27.77 15.79
CA LEU A 199 2.27 -27.92 15.65
C LEU A 199 2.67 -29.39 15.45
N GLU A 200 2.06 -30.28 16.22
CA GLU A 200 2.32 -31.72 16.16
C GLU A 200 1.98 -32.33 14.81
N HIS A 201 0.95 -31.83 14.12
CA HIS A 201 0.58 -32.29 12.79
C HIS A 201 1.68 -31.98 11.77
N LEU A 202 2.17 -30.73 11.77
CA LEU A 202 3.26 -30.33 10.87
C LEU A 202 4.58 -31.03 11.19
N GLN A 203 4.82 -31.39 12.45
CA GLN A 203 6.00 -32.15 12.85
C GLN A 203 5.94 -33.59 12.35
N ARG A 204 4.79 -34.26 12.48
CA ARG A 204 4.58 -35.64 12.02
C ARG A 204 4.56 -35.76 10.50
N ALA A 205 4.03 -34.76 9.80
CA ALA A 205 3.76 -34.88 8.37
C ALA A 205 4.98 -34.64 7.46
N LEU A 206 6.18 -34.34 8.00
CA LEU A 206 7.43 -34.22 7.23
C LEU A 206 8.49 -35.24 7.71
N PRO A 207 8.54 -36.44 7.09
CA PRO A 207 9.50 -37.49 7.42
C PRO A 207 10.97 -37.02 7.27
N GLY A 208 11.84 -37.43 8.20
CA GLY A 208 13.28 -37.10 8.17
C GLY A 208 13.65 -35.70 8.68
N ARG A 209 12.67 -34.91 9.12
CA ARG A 209 12.80 -33.51 9.55
C ARG A 209 12.16 -33.24 10.92
N GLY A 210 12.19 -34.28 11.75
CA GLY A 210 12.14 -34.27 13.22
C GLY A 210 10.80 -33.93 13.88
N GLU A 211 10.21 -34.94 14.52
CA GLU A 211 9.46 -34.73 15.77
C GLU A 211 10.36 -33.98 16.77
N GLY A 212 9.80 -33.03 17.51
CA GLY A 212 10.56 -32.23 18.46
C GLY A 212 11.48 -31.15 17.84
N LEU A 213 11.37 -30.85 16.53
CA LEU A 213 12.02 -29.70 15.90
C LEU A 213 11.03 -28.62 15.50
N VAL A 214 11.47 -27.37 15.62
CA VAL A 214 10.74 -26.16 15.20
C VAL A 214 11.64 -25.28 14.35
N THR A 215 11.04 -24.36 13.60
CA THR A 215 11.79 -23.45 12.72
C THR A 215 12.22 -22.18 13.45
N ALA A 216 11.42 -21.73 14.41
CA ALA A 216 11.72 -20.54 15.19
C ALA A 216 11.01 -20.57 16.56
N PHE A 217 11.49 -19.73 17.48
CA PHE A 217 10.73 -19.31 18.65
C PHE A 217 10.27 -17.88 18.48
N GLU A 218 8.99 -17.63 18.73
CA GLU A 218 8.46 -16.28 18.90
C GLU A 218 8.44 -15.94 20.38
N VAL A 219 9.23 -14.96 20.76
CA VAL A 219 9.45 -14.57 22.14
C VAL A 219 8.78 -13.23 22.39
N GLN A 220 7.83 -13.22 23.31
CA GLN A 220 7.19 -12.00 23.79
C GLN A 220 8.06 -11.41 24.90
N LEU A 221 8.41 -10.13 24.76
CA LEU A 221 9.20 -9.42 25.75
C LEU A 221 8.30 -8.80 26.82
N GLU A 222 8.85 -8.68 28.03
CA GLU A 222 8.27 -7.84 29.08
C GLU A 222 8.32 -6.36 28.68
N ALA A 223 7.35 -5.56 29.14
CA ALA A 223 7.17 -4.17 28.69
C ALA A 223 8.39 -3.24 28.92
N HIS A 224 9.25 -3.58 29.87
CA HIS A 224 10.43 -2.80 30.25
C HIS A 224 11.75 -3.39 29.73
N ALA A 225 11.71 -4.56 29.09
CA ALA A 225 12.88 -5.26 28.61
C ALA A 225 13.39 -4.66 27.28
N GLN A 226 14.70 -4.47 27.17
CA GLN A 226 15.31 -4.04 25.92
C GLN A 226 15.50 -5.25 24.98
N ALA A 227 14.92 -5.17 23.78
CA ALA A 227 14.94 -6.25 22.81
C ALA A 227 16.35 -6.71 22.43
N ALA A 228 17.32 -5.79 22.35
CA ALA A 228 18.70 -6.12 22.01
C ALA A 228 19.39 -6.95 23.11
N ASP A 229 19.21 -6.56 24.37
CA ASP A 229 19.82 -7.22 25.52
C ASP A 229 19.26 -8.63 25.70
N VAL A 230 17.93 -8.78 25.61
CA VAL A 230 17.28 -10.09 25.71
C VAL A 230 17.66 -10.99 24.53
N ALA A 231 17.73 -10.44 23.31
CA ALA A 231 18.19 -11.21 22.13
C ALA A 231 19.61 -11.74 22.32
N GLN A 232 20.52 -10.92 22.83
CA GLN A 232 21.89 -11.34 23.10
C GLN A 232 21.95 -12.41 24.21
N ALA A 233 21.16 -12.26 25.27
CA ALA A 233 21.08 -13.23 26.35
C ALA A 233 20.58 -14.60 25.85
N ILE A 234 19.53 -14.61 25.00
CA ILE A 234 19.02 -15.83 24.36
C ILE A 234 20.09 -16.50 23.51
N ASP A 235 20.77 -15.75 22.65
CA ASP A 235 21.79 -16.32 21.76
C ASP A 235 23.00 -16.87 22.52
N GLN A 236 23.41 -16.22 23.61
CA GLN A 236 24.48 -16.71 24.49
C GLN A 236 24.06 -17.98 25.24
N HIS A 237 22.84 -18.02 25.76
CA HIS A 237 22.31 -19.19 26.48
C HIS A 237 22.23 -20.40 25.54
N HIS A 238 21.64 -20.25 24.36
CA HIS A 238 21.55 -21.33 23.38
C HIS A 238 22.93 -21.79 22.88
N ALA A 239 23.87 -20.86 22.68
CA ALA A 239 25.24 -21.21 22.33
C ALA A 239 25.93 -22.05 23.41
N SER A 240 25.66 -21.78 24.70
CA SER A 240 26.17 -22.59 25.81
C SER A 240 25.63 -24.03 25.80
N LEU A 241 24.43 -24.23 25.24
CA LEU A 241 23.79 -25.53 25.04
C LEU A 241 24.19 -26.19 23.70
N GLY A 242 25.15 -25.61 22.96
CA GLY A 242 25.70 -26.15 21.72
C GLY A 242 24.90 -25.80 20.46
N ILE A 243 23.93 -24.88 20.54
CA ILE A 243 23.07 -24.52 19.40
C ILE A 243 23.18 -23.02 19.16
N ALA A 244 23.87 -22.64 18.09
CA ALA A 244 23.98 -21.24 17.71
C ALA A 244 22.64 -20.71 17.15
N THR A 245 22.04 -19.73 17.84
CA THR A 245 20.87 -19.00 17.36
C THR A 245 21.22 -17.56 16.97
N SER A 246 20.33 -16.94 16.21
CA SER A 246 20.32 -15.52 15.96
C SER A 246 18.93 -14.99 16.32
N SER A 247 18.87 -14.25 17.42
CA SER A 247 17.68 -13.61 17.94
C SER A 247 17.59 -12.20 17.37
N ARG A 248 16.46 -11.87 16.76
CA ARG A 248 16.24 -10.57 16.14
C ARG A 248 14.87 -10.05 16.54
N SER A 249 14.74 -8.73 16.65
CA SER A 249 13.39 -8.16 16.74
C SER A 249 12.61 -8.53 15.50
N ASN A 250 11.30 -8.73 15.65
CA ASN A 250 10.44 -9.09 14.52
C ASN A 250 10.57 -8.05 13.39
N ARG A 251 10.67 -6.76 13.73
CA ARG A 251 11.01 -5.68 12.80
C ARG A 251 12.33 -5.91 12.06
N ALA A 252 13.40 -6.30 12.76
CA ALA A 252 14.70 -6.54 12.14
C ALA A 252 14.72 -7.82 11.29
N ALA A 253 13.99 -8.86 11.68
CA ALA A 253 13.81 -10.08 10.89
C ALA A 253 13.01 -9.78 9.61
N MET A 254 11.91 -9.04 9.71
CA MET A 254 11.12 -8.60 8.56
C MET A 254 11.91 -7.66 7.64
N ALA A 255 12.63 -6.68 8.21
CA ALA A 255 13.49 -5.80 7.42
C ALA A 255 14.58 -6.59 6.70
N ALA A 256 15.14 -7.62 7.36
CA ALA A 256 16.17 -8.48 6.79
C ALA A 256 15.64 -9.32 5.62
N ALA A 257 14.42 -9.88 5.74
CA ALA A 257 13.72 -10.61 4.69
C ALA A 257 13.27 -9.70 3.55
N ALA A 258 12.91 -8.46 3.88
CA ALA A 258 12.53 -7.44 2.92
C ALA A 258 13.71 -6.63 2.38
N ARG A 259 14.98 -6.96 2.69
CA ARG A 259 16.14 -6.14 2.28
C ARG A 259 16.18 -5.87 0.77
N ASP A 260 15.91 -6.90 -0.03
CA ASP A 260 15.84 -6.78 -1.48
C ASP A 260 14.61 -5.99 -1.95
N LEU A 261 13.50 -6.03 -1.20
CA LEU A 261 12.34 -5.18 -1.45
C LEU A 261 12.59 -3.73 -1.00
N LEU A 262 13.38 -3.50 0.04
CA LEU A 262 13.69 -2.18 0.58
C LEU A 262 14.60 -1.38 -0.35
N THR A 263 15.58 -2.01 -0.99
CA THR A 263 16.35 -1.35 -2.07
C THR A 263 15.45 -0.96 -3.24
N LEU A 264 14.45 -1.78 -3.57
CA LEU A 264 13.41 -1.44 -4.55
C LEU A 264 12.51 -0.27 -4.09
N THR A 265 12.29 -0.05 -2.79
CA THR A 265 11.47 1.10 -2.32
C THR A 265 12.10 2.45 -2.70
N GLN A 266 13.43 2.57 -2.67
CA GLN A 266 14.10 3.79 -3.11
C GLN A 266 13.95 3.99 -4.62
N ALA A 267 14.16 2.91 -5.41
CA ALA A 267 13.98 2.95 -6.85
C ALA A 267 12.54 3.29 -7.25
N THR A 268 11.55 2.74 -6.55
CA THR A 268 10.12 2.99 -6.83
C THR A 268 9.72 4.44 -6.54
N ARG A 269 10.32 5.12 -5.56
CA ARG A 269 10.10 6.57 -5.36
C ARG A 269 10.55 7.39 -6.56
N TYR A 270 11.72 7.09 -7.13
CA TYR A 270 12.19 7.73 -8.35
C TYR A 270 11.29 7.40 -9.54
N LEU A 271 10.80 6.17 -9.64
CA LEU A 271 9.84 5.77 -10.66
C LEU A 271 8.52 6.54 -10.55
N ALA A 272 7.98 6.70 -9.33
CA ALA A 272 6.77 7.48 -9.09
C ALA A 272 6.97 8.97 -9.43
N LEU A 273 8.13 9.53 -9.09
CA LEU A 273 8.49 10.90 -9.47
C LEU A 273 8.59 11.07 -10.99
N ALA A 274 9.24 10.12 -11.67
CA ALA A 274 9.37 10.11 -13.13
C ALA A 274 8.00 10.00 -13.81
N ALA A 275 7.12 9.11 -13.33
CA ALA A 275 5.76 8.97 -13.82
C ALA A 275 4.95 10.26 -13.61
N ALA A 276 5.04 10.87 -12.43
CA ALA A 276 4.42 12.16 -12.12
C ALA A 276 4.89 13.26 -13.08
N LEU A 277 6.20 13.39 -13.31
CA LEU A 277 6.76 14.36 -14.25
C LEU A 277 6.31 14.12 -15.69
N ALA A 278 6.28 12.85 -16.14
CA ALA A 278 5.80 12.49 -17.47
C ALA A 278 4.34 12.90 -17.68
N VAL A 279 3.46 12.63 -16.70
CA VAL A 279 2.06 13.08 -16.73
C VAL A 279 1.97 14.60 -16.77
N ALA A 280 2.75 15.30 -15.93
CA ALA A 280 2.73 16.76 -15.89
C ALA A 280 3.12 17.37 -17.25
N LEU A 281 4.17 16.84 -17.88
CA LEU A 281 4.60 17.27 -19.22
C LEU A 281 3.55 16.97 -20.29
N LEU A 282 2.91 15.81 -20.22
CA LEU A 282 1.86 15.43 -21.17
C LEU A 282 0.63 16.35 -21.06
N VAL A 283 0.19 16.66 -19.83
CA VAL A 283 -0.91 17.59 -19.57
C VAL A 283 -0.53 19.00 -20.05
N ALA A 284 0.67 19.48 -19.72
CA ALA A 284 1.16 20.77 -20.18
C ALA A 284 1.17 20.86 -21.71
N ASN A 285 1.65 19.81 -22.39
CA ASN A 285 1.66 19.74 -23.85
C ASN A 285 0.24 19.78 -24.44
N ALA A 286 -0.70 19.03 -23.86
CA ALA A 286 -2.09 19.03 -24.29
C ALA A 286 -2.76 20.41 -24.12
N LEU A 287 -2.49 21.11 -23.02
CA LEU A 287 -2.96 22.47 -22.78
C LEU A 287 -2.36 23.46 -23.78
N ILE A 288 -1.06 23.37 -24.08
CA ILE A 288 -0.40 24.23 -25.07
C ILE A 288 -1.01 24.03 -26.46
N LEU A 289 -1.21 22.78 -26.89
CA LEU A 289 -1.86 22.46 -28.16
C LEU A 289 -3.32 22.98 -28.18
N GLY A 290 -4.04 22.85 -27.07
CA GLY A 290 -5.39 23.38 -26.92
C GLY A 290 -5.47 24.89 -27.02
N LEU A 291 -4.53 25.60 -26.38
CA LEU A 291 -4.38 27.04 -26.48
C LEU A 291 -4.11 27.48 -27.92
N ARG A 292 -3.25 26.75 -28.65
CA ARG A 292 -2.94 27.04 -30.07
C ARG A 292 -4.17 26.89 -30.94
N ALA A 293 -4.91 25.79 -30.80
CA ALA A 293 -6.13 25.52 -31.57
C ALA A 293 -7.24 26.55 -31.31
N ARG A 294 -7.30 27.13 -30.10
CA ARG A 294 -8.36 28.07 -29.67
C ARG A 294 -7.89 29.52 -29.55
N ARG A 295 -6.76 29.89 -30.18
CA ARG A 295 -6.23 31.27 -30.14
C ARG A 295 -7.26 32.33 -30.55
N ARG A 296 -8.10 32.05 -31.57
CA ARG A 296 -9.17 32.95 -32.01
C ARG A 296 -10.20 33.19 -30.90
N SER A 297 -10.65 32.13 -30.21
CA SER A 297 -11.59 32.25 -29.10
C SER A 297 -11.00 33.04 -27.92
N MET A 298 -9.70 32.85 -27.62
CA MET A 298 -9.00 33.63 -26.59
C MET A 298 -8.86 35.12 -26.98
N ALA A 299 -8.71 35.41 -28.28
CA ALA A 299 -8.71 36.78 -28.78
C ALA A 299 -10.08 37.46 -28.61
N VAL A 300 -11.17 36.73 -28.88
CA VAL A 300 -12.55 37.21 -28.66
C VAL A 300 -12.78 37.50 -27.17
N LEU A 301 -12.38 36.60 -26.28
CA LEU A 301 -12.49 36.84 -24.82
C LEU A 301 -11.72 38.09 -24.39
N ALA A 302 -10.52 38.30 -24.92
CA ALA A 302 -9.74 39.50 -24.66
C ALA A 302 -10.42 40.77 -25.21
N ALA A 303 -11.05 40.70 -26.38
CA ALA A 303 -11.79 41.82 -26.97
C ALA A 303 -13.05 42.20 -26.17
N VAL A 304 -13.72 41.23 -25.54
CA VAL A 304 -14.88 41.44 -24.66
C VAL A 304 -14.46 41.94 -23.26
N GLY A 305 -13.15 42.05 -22.99
CA GLY A 305 -12.62 42.65 -21.76
C GLY A 305 -12.14 41.67 -20.69
N PHE A 306 -11.96 40.38 -21.02
CA PHE A 306 -11.36 39.44 -20.07
C PHE A 306 -9.88 39.81 -19.82
N SER A 307 -9.55 39.99 -18.55
CA SER A 307 -8.18 40.24 -18.08
C SER A 307 -7.25 39.04 -18.31
N GLY A 308 -5.93 39.29 -18.30
CA GLY A 308 -4.92 38.23 -18.39
C GLY A 308 -5.06 37.16 -17.29
N SER A 309 -5.38 37.58 -16.06
CA SER A 309 -5.59 36.67 -14.93
C SER A 309 -6.84 35.80 -15.10
N GLN A 310 -7.94 36.34 -15.64
CA GLN A 310 -9.15 35.55 -15.93
C GLN A 310 -8.90 34.50 -17.02
N ARG A 311 -8.11 34.82 -18.05
CA ARG A 311 -7.71 33.86 -19.08
C ARG A 311 -6.79 32.78 -18.51
N ALA A 312 -5.85 33.13 -17.63
CA ALA A 312 -5.03 32.15 -16.91
C ALA A 312 -5.88 31.25 -16.00
N LEU A 313 -6.82 31.82 -15.26
CA LEU A 313 -7.72 31.08 -14.38
C LEU A 313 -8.59 30.09 -15.17
N LEU A 314 -9.02 30.46 -16.37
CA LEU A 314 -9.72 29.54 -17.27
C LEU A 314 -8.86 28.31 -17.62
N VAL A 315 -7.59 28.52 -18.00
CA VAL A 315 -6.64 27.42 -18.31
C VAL A 315 -6.34 26.56 -17.09
N ILE A 316 -6.17 27.18 -15.92
CA ILE A 316 -5.94 26.48 -14.66
C ILE A 316 -7.18 25.62 -14.33
N SER A 317 -8.40 26.16 -14.51
CA SER A 317 -9.63 25.41 -14.26
C SER A 317 -9.81 24.24 -15.22
N GLU A 318 -9.44 24.38 -16.51
CA GLU A 318 -9.44 23.28 -17.48
C GLU A 318 -8.47 22.17 -17.04
N SER A 319 -7.24 22.55 -16.66
CA SER A 319 -6.25 21.60 -16.15
C SER A 319 -6.71 20.90 -14.88
N CYS A 320 -7.28 21.64 -13.92
CA CYS A 320 -7.80 21.06 -12.67
C CYS A 320 -8.93 20.07 -12.94
N LEU A 321 -9.84 20.35 -13.86
CA LEU A 321 -10.91 19.42 -14.21
C LEU A 321 -10.36 18.14 -14.83
N LEU A 322 -9.44 18.25 -15.79
CA LEU A 322 -8.78 17.10 -16.40
C LEU A 322 -7.95 16.29 -15.38
N ALA A 323 -7.21 16.97 -14.50
CA ALA A 323 -6.40 16.35 -13.47
C ALA A 323 -7.24 15.69 -12.39
N ALA A 324 -8.31 16.33 -11.91
CA ALA A 324 -9.21 15.78 -10.90
C ALA A 324 -9.96 14.56 -11.43
N THR A 325 -10.48 14.62 -12.66
CA THR A 325 -11.16 13.47 -13.28
C THR A 325 -10.20 12.32 -13.55
N GLY A 326 -9.02 12.59 -14.12
CA GLY A 326 -7.99 11.58 -14.32
C GLY A 326 -7.50 10.98 -12.99
N ALA A 327 -7.23 11.80 -11.97
CA ALA A 327 -6.82 11.32 -10.66
C ALA A 327 -7.92 10.50 -9.96
N ALA A 328 -9.18 10.90 -10.05
CA ALA A 328 -10.30 10.14 -9.50
C ALA A 328 -10.40 8.76 -10.16
N LEU A 329 -10.28 8.70 -11.49
CA LEU A 329 -10.30 7.44 -12.24
C LEU A 329 -9.07 6.57 -11.97
N GLY A 330 -7.88 7.16 -11.90
CA GLY A 330 -6.63 6.43 -11.65
C GLY A 330 -6.54 5.89 -10.22
N VAL A 331 -6.80 6.74 -9.23
CA VAL A 331 -6.80 6.36 -7.80
C VAL A 331 -7.95 5.41 -7.52
N GLY A 332 -9.16 5.74 -7.98
CA GLY A 332 -10.36 4.92 -7.77
C GLY A 332 -10.28 3.58 -8.49
N GLY A 333 -9.79 3.55 -9.73
CA GLY A 333 -9.56 2.32 -10.48
C GLY A 333 -8.51 1.42 -9.84
N MET A 334 -7.41 2.00 -9.34
CA MET A 334 -6.41 1.24 -8.59
C MET A 334 -6.94 0.75 -7.24
N ALA A 335 -7.71 1.57 -6.52
CA ALA A 335 -8.36 1.16 -5.27
C ALA A 335 -9.35 0.01 -5.49
N PHE A 336 -10.16 0.10 -6.55
CA PHE A 336 -11.07 -0.96 -6.95
C PHE A 336 -10.32 -2.24 -7.31
N LEU A 337 -9.23 -2.14 -8.08
CA LEU A 337 -8.38 -3.29 -8.42
C LEU A 337 -7.80 -3.95 -7.17
N MET A 338 -7.29 -3.17 -6.22
CA MET A 338 -6.76 -3.68 -4.94
C MET A 338 -7.84 -4.30 -4.06
N TRP A 339 -9.07 -3.77 -4.11
CA TRP A 339 -10.20 -4.34 -3.37
C TRP A 339 -10.67 -5.66 -3.98
N TRP A 340 -10.77 -5.73 -5.31
CA TRP A 340 -11.21 -6.91 -6.05
C TRP A 340 -10.17 -8.04 -6.01
N HIS A 341 -8.90 -7.71 -6.25
CA HIS A 341 -7.78 -8.64 -6.18
C HIS A 341 -6.64 -8.01 -5.38
N PRO A 342 -6.62 -8.19 -4.04
CA PRO A 342 -5.53 -7.68 -3.20
C PRO A 342 -4.21 -8.33 -3.63
N PRO A 343 -3.31 -7.58 -4.30
CA PRO A 343 -2.05 -8.14 -4.73
C PRO A 343 -1.22 -8.41 -3.48
N GLY A 344 -0.89 -9.69 -3.28
CA GLY A 344 0.00 -10.14 -2.22
C GLY A 344 1.39 -10.32 -2.81
N ILE A 345 2.38 -9.65 -2.24
CA ILE A 345 3.77 -10.01 -2.48
C ILE A 345 4.22 -10.72 -1.23
N ALA A 346 4.58 -11.99 -1.37
CA ALA A 346 5.12 -12.74 -0.26
C ALA A 346 6.56 -13.16 -0.54
N SER A 347 7.42 -12.93 0.45
CA SER A 347 8.83 -13.33 0.42
C SER A 347 9.19 -13.94 1.77
N GLU A 348 9.78 -15.13 1.75
CA GLU A 348 10.37 -15.77 2.94
C GLU A 348 9.39 -16.02 4.11
N GLY A 349 8.12 -16.25 3.82
CA GLY A 349 7.09 -16.49 4.84
C GLY A 349 6.41 -15.23 5.39
N TRP A 350 6.66 -14.08 4.78
CA TRP A 350 6.01 -12.80 5.10
C TRP A 350 5.19 -12.32 3.91
N SER A 351 3.96 -11.87 4.14
CA SER A 351 3.09 -11.35 3.09
C SER A 351 2.82 -9.84 3.26
N LEU A 352 3.11 -9.06 2.22
CA LEU A 352 2.70 -7.67 2.09
C LEU A 352 1.49 -7.56 1.17
N HIS A 353 0.45 -6.90 1.66
CA HIS A 353 -0.71 -6.56 0.84
C HIS A 353 -0.93 -5.07 0.76
N LEU A 354 -1.18 -4.65 -0.46
CA LEU A 354 -1.57 -3.30 -0.82
C LEU A 354 -3.03 -3.10 -0.40
N ARG A 355 -3.26 -2.53 0.79
CA ARG A 355 -4.60 -2.06 1.19
C ARG A 355 -4.75 -0.57 0.89
N GLY A 356 -5.94 -0.22 0.40
CA GLY A 356 -6.35 1.18 0.29
C GLY A 356 -6.48 1.81 1.66
N ASP A 357 -5.54 2.69 1.99
CA ASP A 357 -5.54 3.48 3.23
C ASP A 357 -5.63 4.98 2.90
N ARG A 358 -5.62 5.82 3.93
CA ARG A 358 -5.49 7.29 3.91
C ARG A 358 -4.48 7.84 2.89
N GLY A 359 -3.46 7.05 2.51
CA GLY A 359 -2.54 7.36 1.42
C GLY A 359 -3.20 7.69 0.08
N MET A 360 -4.37 7.10 -0.22
CA MET A 360 -5.11 7.37 -1.46
C MET A 360 -5.65 8.80 -1.53
N VAL A 361 -5.99 9.40 -0.39
CA VAL A 361 -6.39 10.81 -0.33
C VAL A 361 -5.19 11.71 -0.66
N PHE A 362 -4.02 11.38 -0.13
CA PHE A 362 -2.79 12.10 -0.44
C PHE A 362 -2.41 11.99 -1.92
N THR A 363 -2.52 10.80 -2.53
CA THR A 363 -2.23 10.65 -3.97
C THR A 363 -3.24 11.38 -4.83
N PHE A 364 -4.52 11.40 -4.46
CA PHE A 364 -5.53 12.20 -5.15
C PHE A 364 -5.21 13.71 -5.09
N ILE A 365 -4.89 14.23 -3.90
CA ILE A 365 -4.49 15.64 -3.71
C ILE A 365 -3.22 15.95 -4.51
N ALA A 366 -2.23 15.05 -4.49
CA ALA A 366 -1.00 15.20 -5.27
C ALA A 366 -1.29 15.24 -6.78
N GLY A 367 -2.26 14.46 -7.28
CA GLY A 367 -2.70 14.51 -8.68
C GLY A 367 -3.29 15.87 -9.07
N ILE A 368 -4.08 16.48 -8.20
CA ILE A 368 -4.59 17.86 -8.42
C ILE A 368 -3.42 18.85 -8.41
N GLY A 369 -2.50 18.74 -7.45
CA GLY A 369 -1.29 19.57 -7.38
C GLY A 369 -0.43 19.45 -8.64
N LEU A 370 -0.35 18.25 -9.22
CA LEU A 370 0.36 18.00 -10.46
C LEU A 370 -0.31 18.70 -11.65
N GLY A 371 -1.64 18.69 -11.73
CA GLY A 371 -2.41 19.43 -12.72
C GLY A 371 -2.20 20.94 -12.63
N LEU A 372 -2.11 21.49 -11.42
CA LEU A 372 -1.78 22.89 -11.18
C LEU A 372 -0.36 23.22 -11.65
N ALA A 373 0.62 22.38 -11.30
CA ALA A 373 2.00 22.55 -11.73
C ALA A 373 2.14 22.49 -13.27
N ALA A 374 1.47 21.53 -13.92
CA ALA A 374 1.43 21.39 -15.37
C ALA A 374 0.78 22.62 -16.05
N ALA A 375 -0.21 23.24 -15.41
CA ALA A 375 -0.89 24.40 -15.94
C ALA A 375 -0.09 25.71 -15.81
N ALA A 376 0.94 25.77 -14.97
CA ALA A 376 1.65 27.02 -14.66
C ALA A 376 2.20 27.71 -15.91
N LEU A 377 2.92 26.96 -16.76
CA LEU A 377 3.49 27.46 -18.01
C LEU A 377 2.41 27.89 -19.04
N PRO A 378 1.43 27.04 -19.42
CA PRO A 378 0.39 27.44 -20.37
C PRO A 378 -0.52 28.56 -19.83
N ALA A 379 -0.80 28.59 -18.52
CA ALA A 379 -1.56 29.68 -17.92
C ALA A 379 -0.81 31.01 -17.99
N TYR A 380 0.50 31.01 -17.74
CA TYR A 380 1.34 32.20 -17.93
C TYR A 380 1.35 32.67 -19.39
N GLN A 381 1.46 31.74 -20.35
CA GLN A 381 1.37 32.05 -21.77
C GLN A 381 0.01 32.67 -22.12
N ALA A 382 -1.10 32.11 -21.61
CA ALA A 382 -2.45 32.63 -21.82
C ALA A 382 -2.65 34.03 -21.22
N ALA A 383 -2.10 34.30 -20.03
CA ALA A 383 -2.16 35.61 -19.41
C ALA A 383 -1.48 36.69 -20.25
N ARG A 384 -0.34 36.35 -20.87
CA ARG A 384 0.50 37.28 -21.64
C ARG A 384 0.14 37.41 -23.11
N MET A 385 -0.89 36.69 -23.61
CA MET A 385 -1.32 36.88 -25.01
C MET A 385 -1.85 38.30 -25.22
N GLN A 386 -1.11 39.11 -25.98
CA GLN A 386 -1.49 40.46 -26.37
C GLN A 386 -2.43 40.45 -27.58
N LEU A 387 -3.50 41.25 -27.52
CA LEU A 387 -4.51 41.37 -28.57
C LEU A 387 -3.89 41.76 -29.92
N ALA A 388 -2.92 42.69 -29.90
CA ALA A 388 -2.24 43.18 -31.09
C ALA A 388 -1.46 42.10 -31.86
N HIS A 389 -0.91 41.10 -31.17
CA HIS A 389 -0.19 39.98 -31.79
C HIS A 389 -1.14 38.88 -32.29
N LEU A 390 -2.30 38.70 -31.64
CA LEU A 390 -3.33 37.75 -32.05
C LEU A 390 -4.03 38.17 -33.34
N LEU A 391 -4.31 39.47 -33.51
CA LEU A 391 -4.94 40.00 -34.73
C LEU A 391 -3.96 40.02 -35.92
N ARG A 392 -2.68 40.35 -35.68
CA ARG A 392 -1.65 40.37 -36.74
C ARG A 392 -1.40 38.99 -37.35
N ASN A 393 -1.40 37.93 -36.55
CA ASN A 393 -1.19 36.57 -37.03
C ASN A 393 -2.46 35.91 -37.58
N ALA A 394 -3.65 36.42 -37.23
CA ALA A 394 -4.90 35.96 -37.82
C ALA A 394 -5.11 36.49 -39.24
N GLY A 395 -4.59 37.69 -39.55
CA GLY A 395 -4.62 38.28 -40.90
C GLY A 395 -3.61 37.69 -41.88
N ALA A 396 -2.58 36.99 -41.41
CA ALA A 396 -1.55 36.37 -42.26
C ALA A 396 -1.86 34.92 -42.69
N ALA A 397 -3.01 34.37 -42.26
CA ALA A 397 -3.46 33.00 -42.57
C ALA A 397 -4.73 32.96 -43.43
N VAL A 398 -5.02 34.07 -44.12
CA VAL A 398 -5.97 34.18 -45.24
C VAL A 398 -5.12 34.45 -46.47
#